data_AF-A0A6A6MCF1-F1
#
_entry.id   AF-A0A6A6MCF1-F1
#
_cell.length_a   1.000
_cell.length_b   1.000
_cell.length_c   1.000
_cell.angle_alpha   90.00
_cell.angle_beta   90.00
_cell.angle_gamma   90.00
#
_symmetry.space_group_name_H-M   'P 1'
#
loop_
_entity.id
_entity.type
_entity.pdbx_description
1 polymer ?
#
loop_
_entity_poly.entity_id
_entity_poly.type
_entity_poly.pdbx_seq_one_letter_code
_entity_poly.pdbx_strand_id
1 'polypeptide(L)'
;MPCKGVAPDAMNQCEAANVSQEAILFTGLYLVALGTGGVKSALPAMGADQFDEKDPNEAVHLSSFFNWFLFSLNAGALVGVTFLVWISTNQGWEWSFAVCTMAVLFAILFLCLGKPCIESMCRKEAPSFALHRLKLIACKQMHCKISKFQVSGQGCNSRKITGIPNGIRYLQRIGVGLVLSAISMAVSGIVETHRKSVAIEHKMVDSVEPLPMSVFWLGFQYAIFGAADMFTMVGLLDFFYAESSAGMKSLSTAIPWCSLAFGYFMSSVVVEIVNKASGGWLASNNLNRDKLNYFYWLLAVLSVVNFVFYLVCASWYKYKKVEVKKVESYGEDEAKVELVGV
;
A
#
# COMPACT_ATOMS: atom_id res chain seq x y z
N MET A 1 -10.74 -11.97 20.84
CA MET A 1 -11.90 -11.97 19.93
C MET A 1 -13.13 -11.50 20.72
N PRO A 2 -14.09 -10.81 20.10
CA PRO A 2 -15.25 -10.21 20.78
C PRO A 2 -16.17 -11.22 21.49
N CYS A 3 -15.98 -12.53 21.30
CA CYS A 3 -16.59 -13.59 22.11
C CYS A 3 -15.53 -14.48 22.81
N LYS A 4 -14.62 -13.87 23.58
CA LYS A 4 -13.61 -14.63 24.34
C LYS A 4 -14.30 -15.31 25.53
N GLY A 5 -14.33 -16.64 25.54
CA GLY A 5 -14.84 -17.44 26.67
C GLY A 5 -16.24 -18.06 26.50
N VAL A 6 -16.83 -17.99 25.31
CA VAL A 6 -18.08 -18.69 24.99
C VAL A 6 -17.76 -20.12 24.54
N ALA A 7 -18.43 -21.12 25.09
CA ALA A 7 -18.26 -22.52 24.70
C ALA A 7 -18.63 -22.73 23.21
N PRO A 8 -18.02 -23.69 22.50
CA PRO A 8 -18.29 -23.94 21.06
C PRO A 8 -19.78 -24.14 20.77
N ASP A 9 -20.48 -24.78 21.70
CA ASP A 9 -21.91 -25.11 21.63
C ASP A 9 -22.82 -23.88 21.83
N ALA A 10 -22.25 -22.76 22.28
CA ALA A 10 -22.92 -21.51 22.64
C ALA A 10 -22.53 -20.34 21.73
N MET A 11 -21.87 -20.55 20.58
CA MET A 11 -21.58 -19.48 19.61
C MET A 11 -22.84 -18.74 19.12
N ASN A 12 -24.02 -19.36 19.22
CA ASN A 12 -25.32 -18.73 18.98
C ASN A 12 -25.74 -17.70 20.06
N GLN A 13 -24.98 -17.58 21.16
CA GLN A 13 -25.19 -16.62 22.24
C GLN A 13 -24.35 -15.33 22.09
N CYS A 14 -23.52 -15.23 21.04
CA CYS A 14 -22.90 -13.96 20.69
C CYS A 14 -23.97 -13.03 20.11
N GLU A 15 -24.44 -12.08 20.93
CA GLU A 15 -25.35 -11.04 20.46
C GLU A 15 -24.63 -10.16 19.44
N ALA A 16 -25.27 -9.96 18.28
CA ALA A 16 -24.76 -9.06 17.26
C ALA A 16 -24.71 -7.63 17.81
N ALA A 17 -23.78 -6.82 17.30
CA ALA A 17 -23.68 -5.43 17.71
C ALA A 17 -24.97 -4.66 17.36
N ASN A 18 -25.39 -3.78 18.26
CA ASN A 18 -26.53 -2.90 17.99
C ASN A 18 -26.20 -1.88 16.91
N VAL A 19 -27.22 -1.41 16.19
CA VAL A 19 -27.08 -0.40 15.12
C VAL A 19 -26.32 0.85 15.60
N SER A 20 -26.52 1.29 16.85
CA SER A 20 -25.80 2.42 17.43
C SER A 20 -24.31 2.12 17.65
N GLN A 21 -23.96 0.91 18.08
CA GLN A 21 -22.58 0.47 18.29
C GLN A 21 -21.84 0.35 16.95
N GLU A 22 -22.51 -0.23 15.93
CA GLU A 22 -21.98 -0.30 14.57
C GLU A 22 -21.75 1.09 13.96
N ALA A 23 -22.70 2.01 14.13
CA ALA A 23 -22.57 3.38 13.62
C ALA A 23 -21.37 4.13 14.22
N ILE A 24 -21.13 3.99 15.53
CA ILE A 24 -19.97 4.57 16.20
C ILE A 24 -18.67 3.98 15.64
N LEU A 25 -18.62 2.65 15.49
CA LEU A 25 -17.46 1.95 14.96
C LEU A 25 -17.12 2.40 13.53
N PHE A 26 -18.11 2.41 12.62
CA PHE A 26 -17.90 2.83 11.24
C PHE A 26 -17.50 4.29 11.13
N THR A 27 -18.11 5.17 11.93
CA THR A 27 -17.73 6.59 11.99
C THR A 27 -16.27 6.74 12.37
N GLY A 28 -15.81 6.02 13.41
CA GLY A 28 -14.41 6.00 13.81
C GLY A 28 -13.47 5.48 12.72
N LEU A 29 -13.84 4.38 12.05
CA LEU A 29 -13.05 3.79 10.99
C LEU A 29 -12.89 4.73 9.78
N TYR A 30 -13.96 5.42 9.38
CA TYR A 30 -13.91 6.42 8.31
C TYR A 30 -13.08 7.64 8.69
N LEU A 31 -13.16 8.11 9.94
CA LEU A 31 -12.32 9.21 10.42
C LEU A 31 -10.83 8.84 10.43
N VAL A 32 -10.48 7.62 10.84
CA VAL A 32 -9.11 7.11 10.76
C VAL A 32 -8.64 7.01 9.31
N ALA A 33 -9.49 6.52 8.40
CA ALA A 33 -9.17 6.44 6.97
C ALA A 33 -8.89 7.84 6.38
N LEU A 34 -9.71 8.84 6.72
CA LEU A 34 -9.50 10.23 6.29
C LEU A 34 -8.21 10.82 6.88
N GLY A 35 -7.95 10.62 8.18
CA GLY A 35 -6.76 11.12 8.85
C GLY A 35 -5.47 10.52 8.29
N THR A 36 -5.42 9.20 8.14
CA THR A 36 -4.25 8.48 7.60
C THR A 36 -3.98 8.82 6.13
N GLY A 37 -5.03 8.96 5.32
CA GLY A 37 -4.92 9.39 3.92
C GLY A 37 -4.27 10.76 3.78
N GLY A 38 -4.74 11.75 4.56
CA GLY A 38 -4.20 13.11 4.51
C GLY A 38 -2.75 13.20 4.98
N VAL A 39 -2.41 12.56 6.11
CA VAL A 39 -1.04 12.55 6.65
C VAL A 39 -0.07 11.88 5.68
N LYS A 40 -0.44 10.72 5.12
CA LYS A 40 0.42 9.96 4.20
C LYS A 40 0.76 10.75 2.92
N SER A 41 -0.16 11.57 2.41
CA SER A 41 0.09 12.41 1.24
C SER A 41 0.90 13.68 1.53
N ALA A 42 0.70 14.30 2.70
CA ALA A 42 1.25 15.63 2.96
C ALA A 42 2.63 15.61 3.63
N LEU A 43 2.87 14.62 4.51
CA LEU A 43 4.08 14.57 5.35
C LEU A 43 5.38 14.46 4.53
N PRO A 44 5.48 13.61 3.49
CA PRO A 44 6.72 13.49 2.73
C PRO A 44 7.03 14.77 1.94
N ALA A 45 6.00 15.42 1.37
CA ALA A 45 6.14 16.69 0.66
C ALA A 45 6.58 17.83 1.61
N MET A 46 5.98 17.90 2.80
CA MET A 46 6.38 18.87 3.84
C MET A 46 7.83 18.69 4.28
N GLY A 47 8.31 17.45 4.38
CA GLY A 47 9.71 17.15 4.70
C GLY A 47 10.67 17.51 3.57
N ALA A 48 10.31 17.22 2.32
CA ALA A 48 11.08 17.64 1.15
C ALA A 48 11.23 19.17 1.06
N ASP A 49 10.16 19.91 1.39
CA ASP A 49 10.14 21.37 1.32
C ASP A 49 11.14 22.07 2.26
N GLN A 50 11.76 21.34 3.20
CA GLN A 50 12.75 21.89 4.13
C GLN A 50 14.16 22.01 3.53
N PHE A 51 14.45 21.33 2.42
CA PHE A 51 15.77 21.32 1.79
C PHE A 51 15.72 22.09 0.47
N ASP A 52 16.65 23.03 0.26
CA ASP A 52 16.76 23.72 -1.03
C ASP A 52 17.50 22.84 -2.06
N GLU A 53 16.92 22.70 -3.25
CA GLU A 53 17.57 22.01 -4.38
C GLU A 53 18.68 22.84 -5.02
N LYS A 54 18.69 24.16 -4.81
CA LYS A 54 19.66 25.09 -5.40
C LYS A 54 21.01 25.05 -4.67
N ASP A 55 20.99 24.72 -3.38
CA ASP A 55 22.19 24.61 -2.56
C ASP A 55 22.75 23.18 -2.61
N PRO A 56 23.95 22.96 -3.19
CA PRO A 56 24.51 21.61 -3.38
C PRO A 56 24.75 20.88 -2.06
N ASN A 57 25.00 21.61 -0.96
CA ASN A 57 25.18 21.03 0.37
C ASN A 57 23.85 20.50 0.93
N GLU A 58 22.73 21.21 0.74
CA GLU A 58 21.42 20.80 1.25
C GLU A 58 20.77 19.71 0.39
N ALA A 59 20.97 19.77 -0.93
CA ALA A 59 20.44 18.78 -1.88
C ALA A 59 20.92 17.36 -1.60
N VAL A 60 22.16 17.18 -1.11
CA VAL A 60 22.71 15.85 -0.74
C VAL A 60 21.97 15.29 0.49
N HIS A 61 21.62 16.13 1.45
CA HIS A 61 20.94 15.72 2.69
C HIS A 61 19.49 15.28 2.48
N LEU A 62 18.82 15.72 1.40
CA LEU A 62 17.47 15.30 1.04
C LEU A 62 17.34 13.77 0.87
N SER A 63 18.33 13.14 0.24
CA SER A 63 18.34 11.68 0.04
C SER A 63 18.47 10.92 1.37
N SER A 64 19.30 11.42 2.28
CA SER A 64 19.50 10.86 3.62
C SER A 64 18.23 11.02 4.47
N PHE A 65 17.52 12.14 4.37
CA PHE A 65 16.23 12.36 5.02
C PHE A 65 15.23 11.28 4.60
N PHE A 66 15.06 11.03 3.30
CA PHE A 66 14.12 10.00 2.87
C PHE A 66 14.52 8.58 3.23
N ASN A 67 15.82 8.27 3.26
CA ASN A 67 16.28 6.97 3.72
C ASN A 67 15.88 6.74 5.19
N TRP A 68 16.08 7.73 6.06
CA TRP A 68 15.67 7.63 7.46
C TRP A 68 14.15 7.65 7.63
N PHE A 69 13.44 8.44 6.83
CA PHE A 69 11.98 8.46 6.81
C PHE A 69 11.42 7.09 6.44
N LEU A 70 11.89 6.47 5.36
CA LEU A 70 11.46 5.13 4.95
C LEU A 70 11.86 4.06 5.98
N PHE A 71 13.04 4.17 6.58
CA PHE A 71 13.45 3.28 7.66
C PHE A 71 12.49 3.37 8.86
N SER A 72 12.14 4.58 9.31
CA SER A 72 11.22 4.76 10.43
C SER A 72 9.79 4.28 10.12
N LEU A 73 9.31 4.44 8.88
CA LEU A 73 8.02 3.88 8.44
C LEU A 73 8.01 2.34 8.51
N ASN A 74 9.06 1.69 8.01
CA ASN A 74 9.16 0.23 8.03
C ASN A 74 9.32 -0.30 9.45
N ALA A 75 10.14 0.34 10.29
CA ALA A 75 10.29 -0.01 11.69
C ALA A 75 8.97 0.15 12.46
N GLY A 76 8.24 1.25 12.24
CA GLY A 76 6.91 1.48 12.82
C GLY A 76 5.88 0.44 12.40
N ALA A 77 5.86 0.05 11.12
CA ALA A 77 4.98 -1.01 10.62
C ALA A 77 5.27 -2.37 11.28
N LEU A 78 6.56 -2.72 11.47
CA LEU A 78 6.96 -3.95 12.17
C LEU A 78 6.50 -3.94 13.64
N VAL A 79 6.70 -2.82 14.35
CA VAL A 79 6.22 -2.66 15.73
C VAL A 79 4.69 -2.76 15.78
N GLY A 80 3.98 -2.18 14.81
CA GLY A 80 2.53 -2.25 14.73
C GLY A 80 2.00 -3.67 14.54
N VAL A 81 2.54 -4.42 13.59
CA VAL A 81 2.10 -5.79 13.29
C VAL A 81 2.48 -6.79 14.40
N THR A 82 3.50 -6.51 15.21
CA THR A 82 3.95 -7.42 16.27
C THR A 82 3.46 -6.99 17.65
N PHE A 83 3.93 -5.85 18.14
CA PHE A 83 3.70 -5.40 19.51
C PHE A 83 2.26 -4.94 19.73
N LEU A 84 1.68 -4.13 18.85
CA LEU A 84 0.28 -3.70 19.02
C LEU A 84 -0.70 -4.87 18.86
N VAL A 85 -0.44 -5.78 17.92
CA VAL A 85 -1.26 -7.00 17.76
C VAL A 85 -1.14 -7.92 18.98
N TRP A 86 0.04 -8.02 19.58
CA TRP A 86 0.20 -8.77 20.83
C TRP A 86 -0.61 -8.15 21.98
N ILE A 87 -0.61 -6.81 22.11
CA ILE A 87 -1.43 -6.10 23.10
C ILE A 87 -2.92 -6.39 22.86
N SER A 88 -3.38 -6.26 21.62
CA SER A 88 -4.80 -6.45 21.29
C SER A 88 -5.30 -7.88 21.53
N THR A 89 -4.43 -8.88 21.35
CA THR A 89 -4.77 -10.29 21.54
C THR A 89 -4.65 -10.75 23.00
N ASN A 90 -3.67 -10.24 23.75
CA ASN A 90 -3.41 -10.64 25.13
C ASN A 90 -4.15 -9.77 26.16
N GLN A 91 -3.96 -8.44 26.09
CA GLN A 91 -4.46 -7.47 27.09
C GLN A 91 -5.81 -6.84 26.69
N GLY A 92 -6.21 -6.96 25.42
CA GLY A 92 -7.47 -6.44 24.89
C GLY A 92 -7.32 -5.20 24.03
N TRP A 93 -8.39 -4.86 23.31
CA TRP A 93 -8.39 -3.83 22.27
C TRP A 93 -8.25 -2.40 22.82
N GLU A 94 -8.80 -2.13 24.00
CA GLU A 94 -8.74 -0.82 24.66
C GLU A 94 -7.30 -0.33 24.86
N TRP A 95 -6.43 -1.21 25.34
CA TRP A 95 -5.01 -0.90 25.53
C TRP A 95 -4.31 -0.60 24.21
N SER A 96 -4.64 -1.33 23.14
CA SER A 96 -4.08 -1.06 21.81
C SER A 96 -4.52 0.31 21.29
N PHE A 97 -5.80 0.66 21.42
CA PHE A 97 -6.31 1.96 21.00
C PHE A 97 -5.78 3.12 21.87
N ALA A 98 -5.59 2.89 23.16
CA ALA A 98 -4.98 3.86 24.07
C ALA A 98 -3.54 4.16 23.66
N VAL A 99 -2.73 3.14 23.37
CA VAL A 99 -1.34 3.31 22.89
C VAL A 99 -1.30 4.08 21.58
N CYS A 100 -2.15 3.74 20.61
CA CYS A 100 -2.26 4.49 19.34
C CYS A 100 -2.62 5.96 19.58
N THR A 101 -3.58 6.22 20.48
CA THR A 101 -4.03 7.58 20.80
C THR A 101 -2.92 8.41 21.44
N MET A 102 -2.18 7.83 22.41
CA MET A 102 -1.04 8.49 23.04
C MET A 102 0.07 8.79 22.03
N ALA A 103 0.37 7.86 21.12
CA ALA A 103 1.37 8.07 20.07
C ALA A 103 0.97 9.22 19.12
N VAL A 104 -0.31 9.30 18.73
CA VAL A 104 -0.81 10.40 17.89
C VAL A 104 -0.76 11.74 18.64
N LEU A 105 -1.17 11.78 19.91
CA LEU A 105 -1.08 12.99 20.73
C LEU A 105 0.36 13.47 20.88
N PHE A 106 1.29 12.55 21.12
CA PHE A 106 2.70 12.84 21.18
C PHE A 106 3.22 13.41 19.84
N ALA A 107 2.87 12.79 18.71
CA ALA A 107 3.23 13.31 17.39
C ALA A 107 2.69 14.73 17.13
N ILE A 108 1.43 15.01 17.54
CA ILE A 108 0.84 16.34 17.44
C ILE A 108 1.57 17.35 18.31
N LEU A 109 1.98 16.98 19.53
CA LEU A 109 2.78 17.84 20.41
C LEU A 109 4.13 18.18 19.77
N PHE A 110 4.84 17.20 19.22
CA PHE A 110 6.12 17.43 18.53
C PHE A 110 5.95 18.33 17.31
N LEU A 111 4.92 18.12 16.51
CA LEU A 111 4.61 19.00 15.37
C LEU A 111 4.31 20.42 15.85
N CYS A 112 3.52 20.60 16.90
CA CYS A 112 3.21 21.91 17.47
C CYS A 112 4.45 22.64 18.02
N LEU A 113 5.38 21.93 18.67
CA LEU A 113 6.65 22.49 19.13
C LEU A 113 7.59 22.84 17.97
N GLY A 114 7.55 22.08 16.87
CA GLY A 114 8.34 22.32 15.66
C GLY A 114 7.81 23.41 14.73
N LYS A 115 6.54 23.85 14.88
CA LYS A 115 5.91 24.90 14.07
C LYS A 115 6.77 26.16 13.83
N PRO A 116 7.37 26.80 14.85
CA PRO A 116 8.18 28.00 14.63
C PRO A 116 9.40 27.75 13.72
N CYS A 117 9.97 26.54 13.72
CA CYS A 117 11.06 26.18 12.81
C CYS A 117 10.56 25.89 11.37
N ILE A 118 9.37 25.33 11.22
CA ILE A 118 8.78 25.07 9.88
C ILE A 118 8.39 26.40 9.21
N GLU A 119 7.82 27.33 9.96
CA GLU A 119 7.41 28.64 9.45
C GLU A 119 8.59 29.54 9.04
N SER A 120 9.75 29.40 9.66
CA SER A 120 10.94 30.19 9.28
C SER A 120 11.49 29.78 7.91
N MET A 121 11.36 28.51 7.53
CA MET A 121 11.80 28.00 6.22
C MET A 121 10.81 28.34 5.09
N CYS A 122 9.49 28.18 5.31
CA CYS A 122 8.46 28.57 4.33
C CYS A 122 8.48 30.08 3.99
N ARG A 123 9.04 30.92 4.87
CA ARG A 123 9.13 32.37 4.65
C ARG A 123 10.22 32.77 3.64
N LYS A 124 11.19 31.90 3.33
CA LYS A 124 12.25 32.19 2.34
C LYS A 124 11.71 32.33 0.91
N GLU A 125 10.53 31.77 0.58
CA GLU A 125 9.99 31.79 -0.79
C GLU A 125 8.60 32.48 -0.99
N ALA A 126 7.99 33.16 -0.01
CA ALA A 126 6.76 33.92 -0.31
C ALA A 126 6.51 35.15 0.58
N PRO A 127 6.22 36.33 -0.03
CA PRO A 127 5.70 37.49 0.68
C PRO A 127 4.23 37.27 1.08
N SER A 128 3.85 37.89 2.18
CA SER A 128 2.54 37.86 2.84
C SER A 128 1.35 38.00 1.89
N PHE A 129 0.56 36.94 1.65
CA PHE A 129 -0.76 37.07 1.03
C PHE A 129 -1.79 36.05 1.57
N ALA A 130 -3.01 36.57 1.73
CA ALA A 130 -4.11 36.10 2.56
C ALA A 130 -4.64 34.68 2.30
N LEU A 131 -5.24 34.13 3.37
CA LEU A 131 -5.79 32.79 3.60
C LEU A 131 -6.70 32.22 2.48
N HIS A 132 -7.20 33.03 1.56
CA HIS A 132 -8.15 32.61 0.53
C HIS A 132 -7.51 31.93 -0.70
N ARG A 133 -6.18 32.06 -0.91
CA ARG A 133 -5.45 31.36 -1.98
C ARG A 133 -4.73 30.09 -1.52
N LEU A 134 -4.83 29.69 -0.25
CA LEU A 134 -4.17 28.49 0.27
C LEU A 134 -4.69 27.19 -0.36
N LYS A 135 -5.98 27.09 -0.72
CA LYS A 135 -6.51 25.92 -1.44
C LYS A 135 -5.94 25.80 -2.87
N LEU A 136 -5.73 26.94 -3.53
CA LEU A 136 -5.21 27.00 -4.89
C LEU A 136 -3.69 26.84 -4.94
N ILE A 137 -2.98 27.40 -3.96
CA ILE A 137 -1.54 27.25 -3.81
C ILE A 137 -1.21 25.83 -3.34
N ALA A 138 -1.91 25.22 -2.39
CA ALA A 138 -1.69 23.81 -2.01
C ALA A 138 -1.92 22.84 -3.19
N CYS A 139 -2.94 23.10 -4.02
CA CYS A 139 -3.19 22.35 -5.25
C CYS A 139 -2.07 22.57 -6.30
N LYS A 140 -1.57 23.81 -6.43
CA LYS A 140 -0.51 24.18 -7.37
C LYS A 140 0.91 23.76 -6.90
N GLN A 141 1.15 23.70 -5.59
CA GLN A 141 2.38 23.24 -4.95
C GLN A 141 2.51 21.71 -5.08
N MET A 142 1.42 20.96 -4.89
CA MET A 142 1.35 19.53 -5.21
C MET A 142 1.62 19.26 -6.70
N HIS A 143 1.20 20.17 -7.57
CA HIS A 143 1.41 20.06 -9.03
C HIS A 143 2.88 20.21 -9.45
N CYS A 144 3.71 20.93 -8.68
CA CYS A 144 5.08 21.29 -9.10
C CYS A 144 6.18 20.44 -8.44
N LYS A 145 6.07 20.11 -7.14
CA LYS A 145 7.15 19.44 -6.39
C LYS A 145 7.07 17.91 -6.31
N ILE A 146 5.89 17.31 -6.53
CA ILE A 146 5.76 15.84 -6.67
C ILE A 146 6.50 15.33 -7.94
N SER A 147 6.86 16.22 -8.86
CA SER A 147 7.59 15.89 -10.08
C SER A 147 8.96 15.24 -9.84
N LYS A 148 9.57 15.36 -8.65
CA LYS A 148 10.87 14.73 -8.35
C LYS A 148 10.86 13.79 -7.14
N PHE A 149 9.68 13.57 -6.54
CA PHE A 149 9.57 12.82 -5.30
C PHE A 149 9.61 11.30 -5.53
N GLN A 150 10.82 10.81 -5.71
CA GLN A 150 11.33 9.52 -5.27
C GLN A 150 10.59 8.25 -5.72
N VAL A 151 11.02 7.74 -6.88
CA VAL A 151 11.45 6.33 -6.97
C VAL A 151 12.98 6.35 -7.08
N SER A 152 13.64 6.53 -5.94
CA SER A 152 14.95 5.88 -5.72
C SER A 152 14.66 4.40 -5.44
N GLY A 153 13.94 3.76 -6.35
CA GLY A 153 14.14 2.35 -6.56
C GLY A 153 15.53 2.31 -7.14
N GLN A 154 16.49 1.79 -6.37
CA GLN A 154 17.70 1.27 -6.96
C GLN A 154 17.25 0.41 -8.13
N GLY A 155 17.39 0.95 -9.34
CA GLY A 155 17.48 0.12 -10.51
C GLY A 155 18.63 -0.80 -10.16
N CYS A 156 18.31 -2.07 -9.89
CA CYS A 156 19.29 -3.13 -10.02
C CYS A 156 20.06 -2.76 -11.30
N ASN A 157 21.38 -2.64 -11.21
CA ASN A 157 22.27 -2.17 -12.26
C ASN A 157 22.29 -3.15 -13.47
N SER A 158 21.10 -3.52 -13.98
CA SER A 158 20.85 -4.27 -15.20
C SER A 158 21.24 -3.49 -16.44
N ARG A 159 21.71 -2.23 -16.33
CA ARG A 159 22.38 -1.52 -17.42
C ARG A 159 23.51 -2.36 -18.03
N LYS A 160 24.22 -3.16 -17.23
CA LYS A 160 25.29 -4.05 -17.70
C LYS A 160 24.80 -5.31 -18.43
N ILE A 161 23.52 -5.69 -18.30
CA ILE A 161 22.99 -6.95 -18.86
C ILE A 161 22.01 -6.70 -20.01
N THR A 162 21.17 -5.66 -19.95
CA THR A 162 20.08 -5.46 -20.92
C THR A 162 20.29 -4.34 -21.94
N GLY A 163 21.30 -3.47 -21.77
CA GLY A 163 21.63 -2.41 -22.72
C GLY A 163 20.55 -1.35 -22.95
N ILE A 164 19.46 -1.36 -22.16
CA ILE A 164 18.34 -0.42 -22.26
C ILE A 164 18.46 0.63 -21.13
N PRO A 165 18.28 1.95 -21.39
CA PRO A 165 18.48 3.01 -20.39
C PRO A 165 17.62 2.88 -19.12
N ASN A 166 16.49 2.16 -19.19
CA ASN A 166 15.56 1.91 -18.08
C ASN A 166 15.61 0.48 -17.49
N GLY A 167 16.56 -0.39 -17.87
CA GLY A 167 16.64 -1.75 -17.34
C GLY A 167 15.50 -2.69 -17.80
N ILE A 168 14.59 -3.09 -16.90
CA ILE A 168 13.38 -3.90 -17.17
C ILE A 168 12.23 -2.97 -17.58
N ARG A 169 11.45 -3.29 -18.62
CA ARG A 169 10.30 -2.44 -19.01
C ARG A 169 9.25 -2.44 -17.89
N TYR A 170 8.68 -1.28 -17.59
CA TYR A 170 7.65 -1.15 -16.53
C TYR A 170 6.45 -2.10 -16.73
N LEU A 171 6.03 -2.38 -17.98
CA LEU A 171 5.01 -3.39 -18.27
C LEU A 171 5.47 -4.82 -17.90
N GLN A 172 6.73 -5.18 -18.15
CA GLN A 172 7.24 -6.48 -17.73
C GLN A 172 7.24 -6.61 -16.20
N ARG A 173 7.55 -5.52 -15.48
CA ARG A 173 7.50 -5.48 -14.01
C ARG A 173 6.09 -5.72 -13.47
N ILE A 174 5.08 -5.06 -14.06
CA ILE A 174 3.67 -5.27 -13.72
C ILE A 174 3.28 -6.73 -14.00
N GLY A 175 3.65 -7.26 -15.17
CA GLY A 175 3.37 -8.64 -15.56
C GLY A 175 3.95 -9.67 -14.58
N VAL A 176 5.20 -9.49 -14.13
CA VAL A 176 5.81 -10.36 -13.10
C VAL A 176 4.99 -10.34 -11.81
N GLY A 177 4.57 -9.17 -11.35
CA GLY A 177 3.74 -9.05 -10.16
C GLY A 177 2.39 -9.75 -10.29
N LEU A 178 1.72 -9.66 -11.45
CA LEU A 178 0.46 -10.36 -11.72
C LEU A 178 0.61 -11.89 -11.78
N VAL A 179 1.74 -12.39 -12.27
CA VAL A 179 2.02 -13.84 -12.24
C VAL A 179 2.27 -14.30 -10.81
N LEU A 180 3.07 -13.56 -10.05
CA LEU A 180 3.33 -13.88 -8.64
C LEU A 180 2.06 -13.84 -7.79
N SER A 181 1.12 -12.92 -8.05
CA SER A 181 -0.16 -12.90 -7.34
C SER A 181 -1.03 -14.12 -7.65
N ALA A 182 -1.06 -14.59 -8.90
CA ALA A 182 -1.75 -15.82 -9.27
C ALA A 182 -1.13 -17.06 -8.58
N ILE A 183 0.21 -17.12 -8.51
CA ILE A 183 0.93 -18.17 -7.78
C ILE A 183 0.61 -18.12 -6.28
N SER A 184 0.59 -16.93 -5.68
CA SER A 184 0.25 -16.75 -4.26
C SER A 184 -1.16 -17.28 -3.93
N MET A 185 -2.15 -16.99 -4.78
CA MET A 185 -3.52 -17.50 -4.59
C MET A 185 -3.60 -19.03 -4.73
N ALA A 186 -2.86 -19.62 -5.67
CA ALA A 186 -2.77 -21.08 -5.80
C ALA A 186 -2.12 -21.73 -4.57
N VAL A 187 -1.02 -21.16 -4.06
CA VAL A 187 -0.37 -21.62 -2.82
C VAL A 187 -1.34 -21.50 -1.64
N SER A 188 -2.10 -20.41 -1.55
CA SER A 188 -3.11 -20.20 -0.50
C SER A 188 -4.21 -21.29 -0.55
N GLY A 189 -4.65 -21.67 -1.75
CA GLY A 189 -5.60 -22.78 -1.93
C GLY A 189 -5.05 -24.14 -1.46
N ILE A 190 -3.75 -24.40 -1.69
CA ILE A 190 -3.09 -25.63 -1.23
C ILE A 190 -2.92 -25.62 0.30
N VAL A 191 -2.43 -24.53 0.87
CA VAL A 191 -2.23 -24.38 2.32
C VAL A 191 -3.56 -24.51 3.07
N GLU A 192 -4.63 -23.90 2.56
CA GLU A 192 -5.96 -24.03 3.17
C GLU A 192 -6.51 -25.45 3.07
N THR A 193 -6.27 -26.15 1.96
CA THR A 193 -6.64 -27.56 1.82
C THR A 193 -5.90 -28.42 2.85
N HIS A 194 -4.61 -28.17 3.05
CA HIS A 194 -3.81 -28.85 4.08
C HIS A 194 -4.33 -28.55 5.50
N ARG A 195 -4.60 -27.28 5.81
CA ARG A 195 -5.16 -26.84 7.11
C ARG A 195 -6.47 -27.56 7.43
N LYS A 196 -7.38 -27.65 6.46
CA LYS A 196 -8.66 -28.37 6.62
C LYS A 196 -8.46 -29.87 6.82
N SER A 197 -7.51 -30.48 6.11
CA SER A 197 -7.19 -31.91 6.27
C SER A 197 -6.76 -32.22 7.71
N VAL A 198 -5.88 -31.39 8.28
CA VAL A 198 -5.40 -31.55 9.67
C VAL A 198 -6.55 -31.39 10.68
N ALA A 199 -7.47 -30.45 10.44
CA ALA A 199 -8.65 -30.27 11.29
C ALA A 199 -9.58 -31.50 11.30
N ILE A 200 -9.77 -32.15 10.15
CA ILE A 200 -10.60 -33.36 10.02
C ILE A 200 -9.92 -34.56 10.68
N GLU A 201 -8.63 -34.77 10.43
CA GLU A 201 -7.86 -35.89 10.96
C GLU A 201 -7.83 -35.92 12.50
N HIS A 202 -7.67 -34.75 13.11
CA HIS A 202 -7.64 -34.60 14.56
C HIS A 202 -9.04 -34.40 15.17
N LYS A 203 -10.12 -34.50 14.38
CA LYS A 203 -11.52 -34.30 14.81
C LYS A 203 -11.79 -32.94 15.47
N MET A 204 -11.06 -31.90 15.06
CA MET A 204 -11.16 -30.53 15.60
C MET A 204 -11.96 -29.58 14.69
N VAL A 205 -12.87 -30.12 13.87
CA VAL A 205 -13.64 -29.30 12.91
C VAL A 205 -14.54 -28.28 13.63
N ASP A 206 -15.12 -28.65 14.77
CA ASP A 206 -15.99 -27.77 15.55
C ASP A 206 -15.29 -27.24 16.82
N SER A 207 -14.00 -27.52 16.98
CA SER A 207 -13.21 -27.01 18.10
C SER A 207 -12.70 -25.60 17.82
N VAL A 208 -12.65 -24.78 18.86
CA VAL A 208 -12.09 -23.41 18.85
C VAL A 208 -10.60 -23.42 19.22
N GLU A 209 -10.05 -24.59 19.57
CA GLU A 209 -8.64 -24.75 19.90
C GLU A 209 -7.72 -24.56 18.69
N PRO A 210 -6.51 -24.03 18.89
CA PRO A 210 -5.55 -23.87 17.81
C PRO A 210 -5.16 -25.22 17.22
N LEU A 211 -5.31 -25.37 15.91
CA LEU A 211 -4.88 -26.56 15.19
C LEU A 211 -3.36 -26.76 15.36
N PRO A 212 -2.87 -28.01 15.49
CA PRO A 212 -1.45 -28.33 15.60
C PRO A 212 -0.77 -28.17 14.22
N MET A 213 -0.70 -26.93 13.74
CA MET A 213 -0.08 -26.54 12.48
C MET A 213 0.82 -25.34 12.74
N SER A 214 2.01 -25.37 12.15
CA SER A 214 2.92 -24.24 12.25
C SER A 214 2.42 -23.04 11.44
N VAL A 215 2.51 -21.84 12.03
CA VAL A 215 2.19 -20.57 11.36
C VAL A 215 3.10 -20.33 10.14
N PHE A 216 4.27 -20.97 10.06
CA PHE A 216 5.19 -20.85 8.93
C PHE A 216 4.56 -21.24 7.58
N TRP A 217 3.53 -22.09 7.55
CA TRP A 217 2.81 -22.42 6.31
C TRP A 217 2.14 -21.20 5.67
N LEU A 218 1.62 -20.26 6.47
CA LEU A 218 1.08 -19.00 5.96
C LEU A 218 2.19 -18.05 5.49
N GLY A 219 3.41 -18.20 6.02
CA GLY A 219 4.55 -17.37 5.63
C GLY A 219 4.84 -17.43 4.13
N PHE A 220 4.73 -18.61 3.52
CA PHE A 220 4.99 -18.79 2.08
C PHE A 220 4.04 -17.97 1.20
N GLN A 221 2.73 -18.02 1.45
CA GLN A 221 1.75 -17.26 0.66
C GLN A 221 1.94 -15.75 0.82
N TYR A 222 2.21 -15.27 2.05
CA TYR A 222 2.39 -13.84 2.33
C TYR A 222 3.70 -13.29 1.78
N ALA A 223 4.78 -14.08 1.77
CA ALA A 223 6.04 -13.68 1.17
C ALA A 223 5.89 -13.48 -0.35
N ILE A 224 5.23 -14.42 -1.03
CA ILE A 224 4.96 -14.33 -2.48
C ILE A 224 4.01 -13.16 -2.76
N PHE A 225 2.95 -13.01 -1.97
CA PHE A 225 2.00 -11.89 -2.13
C PHE A 225 2.67 -10.53 -1.94
N GLY A 226 3.53 -10.39 -0.92
CA GLY A 226 4.28 -9.16 -0.69
C GLY A 226 5.22 -8.84 -1.85
N ALA A 227 5.94 -9.83 -2.38
CA ALA A 227 6.77 -9.64 -3.56
C ALA A 227 5.93 -9.24 -4.79
N ALA A 228 4.80 -9.91 -5.01
CA ALA A 228 3.86 -9.61 -6.09
C ALA A 228 3.41 -8.15 -6.04
N ASP A 229 2.97 -7.69 -4.87
CA ASP A 229 2.48 -6.33 -4.65
C ASP A 229 3.58 -5.27 -4.83
N MET A 230 4.81 -5.56 -4.39
CA MET A 230 5.95 -4.67 -4.64
C MET A 230 6.26 -4.52 -6.14
N PHE A 231 6.19 -5.60 -6.92
CA PHE A 231 6.43 -5.54 -8.36
C PHE A 231 5.31 -4.83 -9.10
N THR A 232 4.03 -5.12 -8.80
CA THR A 232 2.89 -4.48 -9.44
C THR A 232 2.80 -2.99 -9.10
N MET A 233 2.89 -2.62 -7.83
CA MET A 233 2.71 -1.23 -7.39
C MET A 233 3.79 -0.31 -7.94
N VAL A 234 5.06 -0.72 -7.84
CA VAL A 234 6.15 0.11 -8.36
C VAL A 234 6.09 0.15 -9.89
N GLY A 235 5.75 -0.97 -10.55
CA GLY A 235 5.56 -0.99 -12.00
C GLY A 235 4.44 -0.07 -12.49
N LEU A 236 3.30 -0.04 -11.79
CA LEU A 236 2.17 0.84 -12.09
C LEU A 236 2.55 2.31 -11.89
N LEU A 237 3.21 2.64 -10.78
CA LEU A 237 3.64 4.00 -10.50
C LEU A 237 4.64 4.51 -11.54
N ASP A 238 5.67 3.70 -11.87
CA ASP A 238 6.66 4.05 -12.90
C ASP A 238 5.99 4.23 -14.29
N PHE A 239 5.04 3.36 -14.64
CA PHE A 239 4.30 3.43 -15.90
C PHE A 239 3.50 4.72 -16.02
N PHE A 240 2.60 4.98 -15.06
CA PHE A 240 1.73 6.15 -15.12
C PHE A 240 2.52 7.45 -15.02
N TYR A 241 3.58 7.47 -14.24
CA TYR A 241 4.46 8.62 -14.14
C TYR A 241 5.19 8.89 -15.46
N ALA A 242 5.79 7.86 -16.09
CA ALA A 242 6.54 8.02 -17.33
C ALA A 242 5.66 8.43 -18.53
N GLU A 243 4.43 7.94 -18.60
CA GLU A 243 3.52 8.20 -19.71
C GLU A 243 2.68 9.47 -19.53
N SER A 244 2.59 9.99 -18.30
CA SER A 244 1.89 11.24 -18.02
C SER A 244 2.61 12.46 -18.60
N SER A 245 1.83 13.42 -19.13
CA SER A 245 2.35 14.70 -19.58
C SER A 245 2.95 15.50 -18.41
N ALA A 246 3.88 16.42 -18.69
CA ALA A 246 4.61 17.16 -17.65
C ALA A 246 3.69 17.86 -16.63
N GLY A 247 2.53 18.35 -17.08
CA GLY A 247 1.53 19.00 -16.22
C GLY A 247 0.61 18.06 -15.43
N MET A 248 0.65 16.75 -15.64
CA MET A 248 -0.26 15.77 -15.00
C MET A 248 0.46 14.72 -14.15
N LYS A 249 1.77 14.88 -13.91
CA LYS A 249 2.58 13.91 -13.17
C LYS A 249 2.14 13.69 -11.71
N SER A 250 1.59 14.71 -11.06
CA SER A 250 1.05 14.55 -9.70
C SER A 250 -0.29 13.79 -9.69
N LEU A 251 -1.08 13.90 -10.77
CA LEU A 251 -2.33 13.15 -10.91
C LEU A 251 -2.05 11.69 -11.23
N SER A 252 -1.00 11.40 -12.00
CA SER A 252 -0.66 10.03 -12.39
C SER A 252 -0.20 9.16 -11.22
N THR A 253 0.42 9.74 -10.19
CA THR A 253 0.76 9.02 -8.95
C THR A 253 -0.45 8.64 -8.10
N ALA A 254 -1.60 9.29 -8.29
CA ALA A 254 -2.84 8.97 -7.60
C ALA A 254 -3.59 7.78 -8.22
N ILE A 255 -3.44 7.56 -9.54
CA ILE A 255 -4.14 6.51 -10.30
C ILE A 255 -3.91 5.10 -9.72
N PRO A 256 -2.68 4.67 -9.37
CA PRO A 256 -2.45 3.38 -8.72
C PRO A 256 -3.24 3.19 -7.43
N TRP A 257 -3.32 4.23 -6.58
CA TRP A 257 -4.06 4.18 -5.32
C TRP A 257 -5.58 4.11 -5.54
N CYS A 258 -6.10 4.83 -6.54
CA CYS A 258 -7.51 4.71 -6.93
C CYS A 258 -7.84 3.30 -7.45
N SER A 259 -6.96 2.72 -8.26
CA SER A 259 -7.12 1.34 -8.76
C SER A 259 -7.11 0.33 -7.61
N LEU A 260 -6.25 0.53 -6.60
CA LEU A 260 -6.21 -0.33 -5.42
C LEU A 260 -7.49 -0.22 -4.59
N ALA A 261 -7.98 1.01 -4.35
CA ALA A 261 -9.23 1.23 -3.64
C ALA A 261 -10.42 0.56 -4.35
N PHE A 262 -10.50 0.69 -5.68
CA PHE A 262 -11.48 -0.02 -6.48
C PHE A 262 -11.37 -1.54 -6.31
N GLY A 263 -10.15 -2.09 -6.29
CA GLY A 263 -9.90 -3.50 -6.02
C GLY A 263 -10.46 -3.98 -4.67
N TYR A 264 -10.29 -3.20 -3.60
CA TYR A 264 -10.85 -3.53 -2.29
C TYR A 264 -12.38 -3.55 -2.29
N PHE A 265 -13.03 -2.58 -2.93
CA PHE A 265 -14.49 -2.58 -3.06
C PHE A 265 -14.99 -3.75 -3.91
N MET A 266 -14.30 -4.05 -5.02
CA MET A 266 -14.62 -5.20 -5.86
C MET A 266 -14.48 -6.53 -5.12
N SER A 267 -13.50 -6.65 -4.21
CA SER A 267 -13.35 -7.85 -3.39
C SER A 267 -14.60 -8.15 -2.56
N SER A 268 -15.22 -7.14 -1.96
CA SER A 268 -16.46 -7.31 -1.19
C SER A 268 -17.63 -7.77 -2.06
N VAL A 269 -17.76 -7.20 -3.27
CA VAL A 269 -18.79 -7.60 -4.24
C VAL A 269 -18.59 -9.04 -4.70
N VAL A 270 -17.35 -9.45 -4.95
CA VAL A 270 -17.03 -10.84 -5.34
C VAL A 270 -17.43 -11.82 -4.23
N VAL A 271 -17.13 -11.52 -2.96
CA VAL A 271 -17.54 -12.37 -1.82
C VAL A 271 -19.06 -12.51 -1.75
N GLU A 272 -19.80 -11.41 -1.93
CA GLU A 272 -21.26 -11.44 -1.91
C GLU A 272 -21.84 -12.30 -3.05
N ILE A 273 -21.34 -12.12 -4.27
CA ILE A 273 -21.76 -12.90 -5.45
C ILE A 273 -21.46 -14.38 -5.23
N VAL A 274 -20.27 -14.72 -4.74
CA VAL A 274 -19.90 -16.11 -4.48
C VAL A 274 -20.82 -16.72 -3.44
N ASN A 275 -21.06 -16.04 -2.32
CA ASN A 275 -21.96 -16.55 -1.29
C ASN A 275 -23.38 -16.79 -1.80
N LYS A 276 -23.91 -15.89 -2.64
CA LYS A 276 -25.22 -16.06 -3.29
C LYS A 276 -25.23 -17.22 -4.30
N ALA A 277 -24.23 -17.31 -5.17
CA ALA A 277 -24.16 -18.30 -6.25
C ALA A 277 -23.82 -19.71 -5.77
N SER A 278 -23.05 -19.83 -4.70
CA SER A 278 -22.49 -21.09 -4.23
C SER A 278 -23.30 -21.76 -3.12
N GLY A 279 -24.42 -21.14 -2.71
CA GLY A 279 -25.21 -21.57 -1.55
C GLY A 279 -24.48 -21.34 -0.21
N GLY A 280 -23.54 -20.39 -0.15
CA GLY A 280 -22.81 -20.00 1.06
C GLY A 280 -21.48 -20.74 1.28
N TRP A 281 -20.46 -20.45 0.46
CA TRP A 281 -19.10 -20.97 0.70
C TRP A 281 -18.41 -20.35 1.92
N LEU A 282 -18.77 -19.11 2.26
CA LEU A 282 -18.18 -18.28 3.32
C LEU A 282 -19.28 -17.71 4.24
N ALA A 283 -20.41 -18.41 4.36
CA ALA A 283 -21.58 -17.92 5.08
C ALA A 283 -21.63 -18.42 6.53
N SER A 284 -20.85 -19.45 6.88
CA SER A 284 -20.82 -19.99 8.24
C SER A 284 -19.92 -19.15 9.14
N ASN A 285 -20.19 -19.17 10.44
CA ASN A 285 -19.28 -18.63 11.44
C ASN A 285 -18.14 -19.62 11.79
N ASN A 286 -18.16 -20.84 11.20
CA ASN A 286 -17.13 -21.85 11.38
C ASN A 286 -16.28 -22.02 10.11
N LEU A 287 -15.07 -21.47 10.15
CA LEU A 287 -14.09 -21.51 9.06
C LEU A 287 -13.70 -22.95 8.65
N ASN A 288 -13.72 -23.90 9.57
CA ASN A 288 -13.37 -25.30 9.27
C ASN A 288 -14.46 -25.98 8.42
N ARG A 289 -15.71 -25.53 8.55
CA ARG A 289 -16.87 -26.02 7.77
C ARG A 289 -16.98 -25.29 6.43
N ASP A 290 -16.58 -24.03 6.38
CA ASP A 290 -16.59 -23.22 5.16
C ASP A 290 -15.65 -23.74 4.07
N LYS A 291 -15.96 -23.37 2.83
CA LYS A 291 -15.25 -23.80 1.62
C LYS A 291 -14.25 -22.75 1.14
N LEU A 292 -13.46 -22.22 2.06
CA LEU A 292 -12.47 -21.17 1.78
C LEU A 292 -11.43 -21.59 0.71
N ASN A 293 -11.06 -22.88 0.68
CA ASN A 293 -10.17 -23.42 -0.34
C ASN A 293 -10.70 -23.19 -1.77
N TYR A 294 -12.00 -23.38 -2.03
CA TYR A 294 -12.58 -23.12 -3.36
C TYR A 294 -12.59 -21.63 -3.69
N PHE A 295 -12.77 -20.77 -2.69
CA PHE A 295 -12.66 -19.33 -2.88
C PHE A 295 -11.24 -18.91 -3.30
N TYR A 296 -10.19 -19.47 -2.69
CA TYR A 296 -8.81 -19.22 -3.14
C TYR A 296 -8.53 -19.72 -4.56
N TRP A 297 -9.04 -20.90 -4.93
CA TRP A 297 -8.94 -21.39 -6.30
C TRP A 297 -9.68 -20.51 -7.31
N LEU A 298 -10.86 -19.98 -6.94
CA LEU A 298 -11.59 -19.00 -7.75
C LEU A 298 -10.75 -17.73 -7.95
N LEU A 299 -10.14 -17.19 -6.89
CA LEU A 299 -9.26 -16.02 -6.99
C LEU A 299 -8.00 -16.29 -7.83
N ALA A 300 -7.46 -17.51 -7.77
CA ALA A 300 -6.34 -17.91 -8.62
C ALA A 300 -6.75 -17.90 -10.10
N VAL A 301 -7.89 -18.47 -10.46
CA VAL A 301 -8.43 -18.43 -11.83
C VAL A 301 -8.70 -17.00 -12.28
N LEU A 302 -9.33 -16.18 -11.44
CA LEU A 302 -9.61 -14.77 -11.74
C LEU A 302 -8.31 -13.98 -11.97
N SER A 303 -7.25 -14.27 -11.20
CA SER A 303 -5.93 -13.66 -11.36
C SER A 303 -5.27 -14.05 -12.68
N VAL A 304 -5.40 -15.32 -13.11
CA VAL A 304 -4.92 -15.77 -14.43
C VAL A 304 -5.69 -15.09 -15.56
N VAL A 305 -7.01 -14.98 -15.45
CA VAL A 305 -7.83 -14.26 -16.44
C VAL A 305 -7.42 -12.78 -16.52
N ASN A 306 -7.21 -12.13 -15.38
CA ASN A 306 -6.71 -10.76 -15.32
C ASN A 306 -5.34 -10.63 -15.98
N PHE A 307 -4.44 -11.59 -15.77
CA PHE A 307 -3.13 -11.59 -16.44
C PHE A 307 -3.24 -11.76 -17.95
N VAL A 308 -4.13 -12.64 -18.44
CA VAL A 308 -4.38 -12.80 -19.89
C VAL A 308 -4.95 -11.51 -20.49
N PHE A 309 -5.93 -10.89 -19.83
CA PHE A 309 -6.48 -9.60 -20.25
C PHE A 309 -5.39 -8.51 -20.28
N TYR A 310 -4.54 -8.49 -19.26
CA TYR A 310 -3.38 -7.60 -19.21
C TYR A 310 -2.44 -7.81 -20.40
N LEU A 311 -2.12 -9.06 -20.78
CA LEU A 311 -1.27 -9.35 -21.94
C LEU A 311 -1.87 -8.84 -23.25
N VAL A 312 -3.18 -8.99 -23.44
CA VAL A 312 -3.89 -8.45 -24.61
C VAL A 312 -3.75 -6.93 -24.66
N CYS A 313 -4.06 -6.24 -23.56
CA CYS A 313 -3.92 -4.79 -23.46
C CYS A 313 -2.46 -4.33 -23.65
N ALA A 314 -1.50 -5.02 -23.05
CA ALA A 314 -0.07 -4.73 -23.18
C ALA A 314 0.44 -4.92 -24.61
N SER A 315 -0.11 -5.89 -25.35
CA SER A 315 0.24 -6.13 -26.75
C SER A 315 -0.26 -5.02 -27.69
N TRP A 316 -1.38 -4.38 -27.35
CA TRP A 316 -1.94 -3.27 -28.11
C TRP A 316 -1.31 -1.92 -27.76
N TYR A 317 -0.64 -1.83 -26.62
CA TYR A 317 -0.06 -0.60 -26.12
C TYR A 317 1.22 -0.22 -26.87
N LYS A 318 1.29 1.03 -27.34
CA LYS A 318 2.48 1.62 -27.99
C LYS A 318 3.13 2.63 -27.05
N TYR A 319 4.41 2.41 -26.75
CA TYR A 319 5.22 3.30 -25.92
C TYR A 319 5.38 4.68 -26.54
N LYS A 320 5.33 5.72 -25.71
CA LYS A 320 5.76 7.06 -26.11
C LYS A 320 7.28 7.07 -26.31
N LYS A 321 7.74 7.56 -27.45
CA LYS A 321 9.18 7.75 -27.71
C LYS A 321 9.63 9.01 -26.98
N VAL A 322 10.57 8.86 -26.05
CA VAL A 322 11.25 10.01 -25.43
C VAL A 322 12.47 10.31 -26.29
N GLU A 323 12.44 11.41 -27.04
CA GLU A 323 13.62 11.89 -27.76
C GLU A 323 14.60 12.52 -26.78
N VAL A 324 15.77 11.91 -26.63
CA VAL A 324 16.87 12.48 -25.86
C VAL A 324 17.51 13.58 -26.71
N LYS A 325 17.13 14.84 -26.48
CA LYS A 325 17.92 15.97 -26.99
C LYS A 325 19.25 15.97 -26.25
N LYS A 326 20.33 15.61 -26.95
CA LYS A 326 21.69 15.89 -26.49
C LYS A 326 21.86 17.40 -26.45
N VAL A 327 21.94 17.98 -25.26
CA VAL A 327 22.47 19.32 -25.09
C VAL A 327 23.99 19.20 -25.22
N GLU A 328 24.55 19.62 -26.36
CA GLU A 328 25.98 19.88 -26.48
C GLU A 328 26.30 21.10 -25.62
N SER A 329 26.78 20.87 -24.40
CA SER A 329 27.40 21.91 -23.58
C SER A 329 28.92 21.79 -23.73
N TYR A 330 29.53 22.79 -24.33
CA TYR A 330 30.96 23.06 -24.18
C TYR A 330 31.18 23.62 -22.78
N GLY A 331 31.92 22.90 -21.93
CA GLY A 331 32.38 23.36 -20.61
C GLY A 331 32.17 22.32 -19.51
N GLU A 332 33.23 22.05 -18.75
CA GLU A 332 33.25 21.14 -17.60
C GLU A 332 32.23 21.56 -16.52
N ASP A 333 31.10 20.87 -16.45
CA ASP A 333 30.33 20.58 -15.22
C ASP A 333 29.17 19.62 -15.57
N GLU A 334 28.77 18.78 -14.61
CA GLU A 334 27.92 17.60 -14.78
C GLU A 334 26.72 17.75 -15.75
N ALA A 335 26.67 16.84 -16.73
CA ALA A 335 25.58 16.74 -17.70
C ALA A 335 24.24 16.40 -17.03
N LYS A 336 23.41 17.42 -16.79
CA LYS A 336 21.99 17.24 -16.45
C LYS A 336 21.22 16.82 -17.71
N VAL A 337 20.79 15.55 -17.75
CA VAL A 337 19.87 15.05 -18.77
C VAL A 337 18.45 15.48 -18.42
N GLU A 338 17.95 16.53 -19.06
CA GLU A 338 16.57 16.97 -18.90
C GLU A 338 15.67 16.20 -19.90
N LEU A 339 14.83 15.31 -19.39
CA LEU A 339 13.86 14.57 -20.20
C LEU A 339 12.63 15.46 -20.43
N VAL A 340 12.61 16.15 -21.58
CA VAL A 340 11.43 16.90 -22.04
C VAL A 340 10.43 15.92 -22.64
N GLY A 341 9.31 15.70 -21.96
CA GLY A 341 8.17 14.98 -22.54
C GLY A 341 7.41 15.90 -23.50
N VAL A 342 7.29 15.48 -24.77
CA VAL A 342 6.45 16.16 -25.79
C VAL A 342 4.99 16.18 -25.38
#